data_AF-A0AAW5JPJ3-F1
#
_entry.id   AF-A0AAW5JPJ3-F1
#
_cell.length_a   1.000
_cell.length_b   1.000
_cell.length_c   1.000
_cell.angle_alpha   90.00
_cell.angle_beta   90.00
_cell.angle_gamma   90.00
#
_symmetry.space_group_name_H-M   'P 1'
#
loop_
_entity.id
_entity.type
_entity.pdbx_description
1 polymer ?
#
loop_
_entity_poly.entity_id
_entity_poly.type
_entity_poly.pdbx_seq_one_letter_code
_entity_poly.pdbx_strand_id
1 'polypeptide(L)'
;DIDFAALLAEETDPAVAELHQYFSQRPPTLKNEYTGRFAGKNLLFITAEGFWKYAVNETYTPTLWKLAHGGFVFKNFYTPLWWKSTTDGEYTVCTSLI
;
A
#
# COMPACT_ATOMS: atom_id res chain seq x y z
N ASP A 1 -13.24 -9.40 14.76
CA ASP A 1 -13.11 -7.94 14.78
C ASP A 1 -12.14 -7.51 15.84
N ILE A 2 -11.58 -6.31 15.68
CA ILE A 2 -10.74 -5.67 16.70
C ILE A 2 -11.67 -5.03 17.74
N ASP A 3 -11.46 -5.34 19.02
CA ASP A 3 -12.23 -4.74 20.12
C ASP A 3 -11.59 -3.41 20.56
N PHE A 4 -11.94 -2.34 19.85
CA PHE A 4 -11.42 -1.00 20.16
C PHE A 4 -11.93 -0.46 21.52
N ALA A 5 -13.06 -0.95 22.03
CA ALA A 5 -13.60 -0.49 23.30
C ALA A 5 -12.76 -1.03 24.47
N ALA A 6 -12.37 -2.31 24.41
CA ALA A 6 -11.44 -2.89 25.38
C ALA A 6 -10.07 -2.19 25.33
N LEU A 7 -9.52 -1.99 24.12
CA LEU A 7 -8.23 -1.29 23.94
C LEU A 7 -8.24 0.13 24.52
N LEU A 8 -9.31 0.91 24.31
CA LEU A 8 -9.46 2.25 24.89
C LEU A 8 -9.56 2.27 26.42
N ALA A 9 -10.13 1.22 27.03
CA ALA A 9 -10.30 1.16 28.48
C ALA A 9 -8.98 0.87 29.23
N GLU A 10 -8.04 0.20 28.56
CA GLU A 10 -6.74 -0.19 29.12
C GLU A 10 -5.61 0.79 28.75
N GLU A 11 -5.83 1.65 27.76
CA GLU A 11 -4.81 2.57 27.27
C GLU A 11 -4.56 3.74 28.22
N THR A 12 -3.28 4.02 28.48
CA THR A 12 -2.82 5.08 29.38
C THR A 12 -2.08 6.20 28.65
N ASP A 13 -1.57 5.93 27.44
CA ASP A 13 -0.98 6.92 26.56
C ASP A 13 -2.08 7.66 25.78
N PRO A 14 -2.25 8.98 25.98
CA PRO A 14 -3.26 9.76 25.28
C PRO A 14 -3.13 9.69 23.75
N ALA A 15 -1.90 9.58 23.21
CA ALA A 15 -1.67 9.52 21.78
C ALA A 15 -2.17 8.19 21.20
N VAL A 16 -1.96 7.08 21.92
CA VAL A 16 -2.44 5.76 21.47
C VAL A 16 -3.96 5.65 21.65
N ALA A 17 -4.53 6.26 22.69
CA ALA A 17 -5.97 6.34 22.88
C ALA A 17 -6.65 7.08 21.71
N GLU A 18 -6.06 8.20 21.25
CA GLU A 18 -6.54 8.93 20.06
C GLU A 18 -6.52 8.05 18.81
N LEU A 19 -5.47 7.25 18.61
CA LEU A 19 -5.38 6.30 17.50
C LEU A 19 -6.48 5.24 17.56
N HIS A 20 -6.71 4.61 18.72
CA HIS A 20 -7.80 3.65 18.89
C HIS A 20 -9.17 4.26 18.57
N GLN A 21 -9.43 5.46 19.06
CA GLN A 21 -10.67 6.18 18.75
C GLN A 21 -10.78 6.46 17.24
N TYR A 22 -9.71 6.94 16.61
CA TYR A 22 -9.66 7.22 15.18
C TYR A 22 -9.94 5.97 14.33
N PHE A 23 -9.32 4.84 14.64
CA PHE A 23 -9.53 3.61 13.87
C PHE A 23 -10.91 2.99 14.11
N SER A 24 -11.47 3.09 15.32
CA SER A 24 -12.79 2.54 15.66
C SER A 24 -13.94 3.14 14.83
N GLN A 25 -13.78 4.37 14.36
CA GLN A 25 -14.81 5.09 13.60
C GLN A 25 -14.77 4.78 12.10
N ARG A 26 -13.79 3.99 11.64
CA ARG A 26 -13.60 3.70 10.21
C ARG A 26 -14.19 2.34 9.88
N PRO A 27 -14.94 2.23 8.77
CA PRO A 27 -15.37 0.93 8.29
C PRO A 27 -14.13 0.11 7.90
N PRO A 28 -14.05 -1.17 8.31
CA PRO A 28 -12.95 -2.06 7.91
C PRO A 28 -12.94 -2.25 6.39
N THR A 29 -11.78 -2.58 5.82
CA THR A 29 -11.65 -2.74 4.37
C THR A 29 -12.58 -3.84 3.86
N LEU A 30 -13.29 -3.55 2.77
CA LEU A 30 -14.25 -4.48 2.19
C LEU A 30 -13.53 -5.64 1.50
N LYS A 31 -13.95 -6.87 1.79
CA LYS A 31 -13.66 -8.00 0.91
C LYS A 31 -14.37 -7.74 -0.43
N ASN A 32 -13.62 -7.85 -1.52
CA ASN A 32 -14.11 -7.71 -2.89
C ASN A 32 -13.92 -9.00 -3.68
N GLU A 33 -14.30 -8.99 -4.97
CA GLU A 33 -14.18 -10.13 -5.89
C GLU A 33 -12.74 -10.68 -6.05
N TYR A 34 -11.71 -9.92 -5.67
CA TYR A 34 -10.30 -10.33 -5.73
C TYR A 34 -9.79 -10.93 -4.42
N THR A 35 -10.60 -10.92 -3.36
CA THR A 35 -10.18 -11.42 -2.03
C THR A 35 -9.85 -12.91 -2.10
N GLY A 36 -8.64 -13.27 -1.66
CA GLY A 36 -8.16 -14.66 -1.68
C GLY A 36 -7.71 -15.17 -3.06
N ARG A 37 -7.81 -14.37 -4.13
CA ARG A 37 -7.46 -14.78 -5.51
C ARG A 37 -6.05 -15.36 -5.65
N PHE A 38 -5.10 -14.88 -4.84
CA PHE A 38 -3.69 -15.29 -4.87
C PHE A 38 -3.25 -16.06 -3.62
N ALA A 39 -4.18 -16.64 -2.86
CA ALA A 39 -3.85 -17.41 -1.66
C ALA A 39 -2.84 -18.54 -1.96
N GLY A 40 -1.82 -18.69 -1.11
CA GLY A 40 -0.77 -19.70 -1.26
C GLY A 40 0.28 -19.41 -2.34
N LYS A 41 0.33 -18.21 -2.90
CA LYS A 41 1.37 -17.78 -3.84
C LYS A 41 2.44 -16.95 -3.14
N ASN A 42 3.65 -16.94 -3.72
CA ASN A 42 4.71 -16.02 -3.34
C ASN A 42 4.39 -14.62 -3.90
N LEU A 43 4.75 -13.59 -3.14
CA LEU A 43 4.71 -12.20 -3.59
C LEU A 43 6.12 -11.76 -3.97
N LEU A 44 6.29 -11.32 -5.22
CA LEU A 44 7.47 -10.58 -5.66
C LEU A 44 7.07 -9.11 -5.77
N PHE A 45 7.67 -8.26 -4.94
CA PHE A 45 7.47 -6.82 -4.96
C PHE A 45 8.70 -6.14 -5.54
N ILE A 46 8.51 -5.21 -6.49
CA ILE A 46 9.59 -4.53 -7.20
C ILE A 46 9.38 -3.02 -7.06
N THR A 47 10.27 -2.37 -6.32
CA THR A 47 10.38 -0.91 -6.30
C THR A 47 11.15 -0.45 -7.51
N ALA A 48 10.52 0.33 -8.39
CA ALA A 48 11.17 0.89 -9.56
C ALA A 48 11.73 2.29 -9.22
N GLU A 49 13.03 2.35 -8.93
CA GLU A 49 13.74 3.59 -8.56
C GLU A 49 13.70 4.61 -9.70
N GLY A 50 13.36 5.87 -9.39
CA GLY A 50 13.26 6.95 -10.38
C GLY A 50 12.31 6.67 -11.56
N PHE A 51 11.30 5.81 -11.37
CA PHE A 51 10.43 5.38 -12.46
C PHE A 51 9.64 6.51 -13.09
N TRP A 52 9.62 6.54 -14.42
CA TRP A 52 8.88 7.52 -15.20
C TRP A 52 8.04 6.85 -16.28
N LYS A 53 6.76 7.22 -16.39
CA LYS A 53 5.79 6.57 -17.28
C LYS A 53 6.21 6.51 -18.75
N TYR A 54 6.98 7.48 -19.25
CA TYR A 54 7.43 7.51 -20.64
C TYR A 54 8.64 6.62 -20.91
N ALA A 55 9.28 6.06 -19.86
CA ALA A 55 10.26 4.99 -20.01
C ALA A 55 9.61 3.66 -20.42
N VAL A 56 8.28 3.54 -20.31
CA VAL A 56 7.51 2.38 -20.77
C VAL A 56 7.23 2.52 -22.25
N ASN A 57 7.97 1.77 -23.08
CA ASN A 57 7.89 1.86 -24.53
C ASN A 57 7.95 0.46 -25.16
N GLU A 58 7.03 0.18 -26.07
CA GLU A 58 6.91 -1.15 -26.69
C GLU A 58 8.15 -1.55 -27.50
N THR A 59 8.78 -0.59 -28.19
CA THR A 59 9.95 -0.83 -29.03
C THR A 59 11.24 -0.89 -28.22
N TYR A 60 11.45 0.10 -27.36
CA TYR A 60 12.75 0.29 -26.69
C TYR A 60 12.86 -0.43 -25.34
N THR A 61 11.74 -0.63 -24.64
CA THR A 61 11.70 -1.32 -23.34
C THR A 61 10.60 -2.40 -23.33
N PRO A 62 10.62 -3.36 -24.27
CA PRO A 62 9.53 -4.31 -24.51
C PRO A 62 9.16 -5.16 -23.27
N THR A 63 10.16 -5.55 -22.47
CA THR A 63 9.92 -6.29 -21.22
C THR A 63 9.18 -5.46 -20.19
N LEU A 64 9.60 -4.20 -20.00
CA LEU A 64 8.93 -3.27 -19.10
C LEU A 64 7.52 -2.94 -19.59
N TRP A 65 7.35 -2.76 -20.90
CA TRP A 65 6.05 -2.57 -21.51
C TRP A 65 5.10 -3.74 -21.21
N LYS A 66 5.56 -4.99 -21.38
CA LYS A 66 4.76 -6.19 -21.06
C LYS A 66 4.39 -6.26 -19.58
N LEU A 67 5.34 -5.97 -18.69
CA LEU A 67 5.09 -5.95 -17.23
C LEU A 67 4.05 -4.87 -16.86
N ALA A 68 4.16 -3.67 -17.43
CA ALA A 68 3.28 -2.55 -17.12
C ALA A 68 1.86 -2.69 -17.70
N HIS A 69 1.65 -3.53 -18.71
CA HIS A 69 0.35 -3.67 -19.39
C HIS A 69 -0.30 -5.06 -19.26
N GLY A 70 0.43 -6.08 -18.79
CA GLY A 70 -0.03 -7.48 -18.76
C GLY A 70 -0.89 -7.87 -17.55
N GLY A 71 -1.19 -6.94 -16.64
CA GLY A 71 -1.88 -7.22 -15.38
C GLY A 71 -2.83 -6.11 -14.95
N PHE A 72 -3.01 -5.95 -13.63
CA PHE A 72 -3.78 -4.83 -13.09
C PHE A 72 -3.02 -3.53 -13.30
N VAL A 73 -3.60 -2.61 -14.06
CA VAL A 73 -2.99 -1.31 -14.36
C VAL A 73 -3.72 -0.20 -13.60
N PHE A 74 -3.04 0.38 -12.62
CA PHE A 74 -3.54 1.52 -11.85
C PHE A 74 -3.14 2.83 -12.54
N LYS A 75 -4.07 3.42 -13.30
CA LYS A 75 -3.81 4.65 -14.08
C LYS A 75 -3.66 5.91 -13.21
N ASN A 76 -4.18 5.88 -12.00
CA ASN A 76 -4.23 7.00 -11.06
C ASN A 76 -3.53 6.64 -9.74
N PHE A 77 -2.33 6.07 -9.83
CA PHE A 77 -1.47 5.79 -8.68
C PHE A 77 -0.48 6.94 -8.49
N TYR A 78 -0.40 7.45 -7.27
CA TYR A 78 0.46 8.57 -6.91
C TYR A 78 1.24 8.24 -5.65
N THR A 79 2.51 8.60 -5.64
CA THR A 79 3.34 8.62 -4.46
C THR A 79 3.45 10.06 -3.96
N PRO A 80 3.36 10.33 -2.64
CA PRO A 80 3.60 11.67 -2.11
C PRO A 80 5.04 12.14 -2.40
N LEU A 81 5.37 13.38 -2.04
CA LEU A 81 6.76 13.82 -2.06
C LEU A 81 7.42 13.38 -0.76
N TRP A 82 8.47 12.58 -0.86
CA TRP A 82 9.15 11.96 0.28
C TRP A 82 10.53 12.57 0.48
N TRP A 83 10.86 12.93 1.71
CA TRP A 83 12.13 13.60 2.01
C TRP A 83 13.32 12.64 2.03
N LYS A 84 13.09 11.36 2.33
CA LYS A 84 14.11 10.29 2.22
C LYS A 84 13.90 9.40 1.00
N SER A 85 13.08 9.85 0.03
CA SER A 85 12.91 9.22 -1.28
C SER A 85 12.57 7.71 -1.14
N THR A 86 13.45 6.82 -1.60
CA THR A 86 13.24 5.36 -1.62
C THR A 86 12.89 4.78 -0.26
N THR A 87 13.58 5.19 0.81
CA THR A 87 13.39 4.60 2.15
C THR A 87 11.99 4.86 2.69
N ASP A 88 11.48 6.07 2.55
CA ASP A 88 10.12 6.34 2.98
C ASP A 88 9.13 5.55 2.09
N GLY A 89 9.38 5.51 0.77
CA GLY A 89 8.65 4.69 -0.20
C GLY A 89 8.44 3.24 0.26
N GLU A 90 9.53 2.60 0.65
CA GLU A 90 9.53 1.24 1.18
C GLU A 90 8.77 1.15 2.51
N TYR A 91 8.95 2.12 3.40
CA TYR A 91 8.26 2.16 4.69
C TYR A 91 6.74 2.16 4.53
N THR A 92 6.16 3.02 3.70
CA THR A 92 4.69 3.07 3.53
C THR A 92 4.15 1.90 2.74
N VAL A 93 4.90 1.38 1.76
CA VAL A 93 4.46 0.15 1.06
C VAL A 93 4.39 -1.03 2.03
N CYS A 94 5.35 -1.14 2.96
CA CYS A 94 5.40 -2.27 3.89
C CYS A 94 4.45 -2.11 5.08
N THR A 95 4.22 -0.88 5.55
CA THR A 95 3.50 -0.62 6.81
C THR A 95 2.17 0.08 6.63
N SER A 96 1.93 0.67 5.45
CA SER A 96 0.83 1.61 5.19
C SER A 96 0.88 2.90 6.03
N LEU A 97 2.06 3.27 6.54
CA LEU A 97 2.30 4.48 7.33
C LEU A 97 3.31 5.42 6.63
N ILE A 98 3.21 6.73 6.88
CA ILE A 98 4.17 7.74 6.42
C ILE A 98 4.80 8.45 7.60
#